data_AF-A0A091C4H6-F1
#
_entry.id   AF-A0A091C4H6-F1
#
_cell.length_a   1.000
_cell.length_b   1.000
_cell.length_c   1.000
_cell.angle_alpha   90.00
_cell.angle_beta   90.00
_cell.angle_gamma   90.00
#
_symmetry.space_group_name_H-M   'P 1'
#
loop_
_entity.id
_entity.type
_entity.pdbx_description
1 polymer ?
#
loop_
_entity_poly.entity_id
_entity_poly.type
_entity_poly.pdbx_seq_one_letter_code
_entity_poly.pdbx_strand_id
1 'polypeptide(L)'
;MITEEIMGFPVDVITYEDIMKDLPEYFQSDKKMSAISVNPQIIVEGQNNSEISKFIKKSTHRIPDGIGIVLVSKLLGGQIKERVAGIELMYRFLEYADTNKKSSFFIRSKV
;
A
#
# COMPACT_ATOMS: atom_id res chain seq x y z
N MET A 1 -8.65 -8.79 -5.66
CA MET A 1 -8.60 -7.89 -4.49
C MET A 1 -9.76 -6.91 -4.59
N ILE A 2 -10.44 -6.66 -3.47
CA ILE A 2 -11.53 -5.67 -3.41
C ILE A 2 -10.89 -4.30 -3.15
N THR A 3 -11.39 -3.28 -3.82
CA THR A 3 -10.88 -1.91 -3.74
C THR A 3 -12.06 -0.97 -3.58
N GLU A 4 -11.89 0.04 -2.72
CA GLU A 4 -12.83 1.15 -2.53
C GLU A 4 -12.32 2.40 -3.23
N GLU A 5 -13.23 3.31 -3.59
CA GLU A 5 -12.85 4.61 -4.12
C GLU A 5 -13.02 5.68 -3.05
N ILE A 6 -11.91 6.34 -2.68
CA ILE A 6 -11.90 7.46 -1.74
C ILE A 6 -11.40 8.70 -2.50
N MET A 7 -12.29 9.68 -2.68
CA MET A 7 -12.01 10.93 -3.40
C MET A 7 -11.40 10.73 -4.80
N GLY A 8 -11.86 9.70 -5.53
CA GLY A 8 -11.38 9.38 -6.88
C GLY A 8 -10.09 8.56 -6.94
N PHE A 9 -9.61 8.06 -5.79
CA PHE A 9 -8.44 7.19 -5.69
C PHE A 9 -8.81 5.80 -5.17
N PRO A 10 -8.27 4.74 -5.81
CA PRO A 10 -8.44 3.38 -5.32
C PRO A 10 -7.67 3.16 -4.02
N VAL A 11 -8.32 2.53 -3.04
CA VAL A 11 -7.73 2.06 -1.77
C VAL A 11 -8.15 0.62 -1.54
N ASP A 12 -7.18 -0.26 -1.27
CA ASP A 12 -7.47 -1.68 -1.18
C ASP A 12 -8.05 -2.06 0.19
N VAL A 13 -9.05 -2.94 0.19
CA VAL A 13 -9.54 -3.60 1.40
C VAL A 13 -8.57 -4.74 1.69
N ILE A 14 -7.53 -4.43 2.46
CA ILE A 14 -6.36 -5.31 2.61
C ILE A 14 -5.77 -5.26 4.02
N THR A 15 -5.23 -6.38 4.46
CA THR A 15 -4.49 -6.53 5.72
C THR A 15 -2.99 -6.72 5.46
N TYR A 16 -2.15 -6.69 6.50
CA TYR A 16 -0.75 -7.06 6.34
C TYR A 16 -0.61 -8.49 5.84
N GLU A 17 -1.40 -9.41 6.38
CA GLU A 17 -1.35 -10.84 6.07
C GLU A 17 -1.68 -11.11 4.60
N ASP A 18 -2.60 -10.35 4.01
CA ASP A 18 -2.91 -10.46 2.59
C ASP A 18 -1.71 -10.07 1.72
N ILE A 19 -1.04 -8.95 2.04
CA ILE A 19 0.16 -8.52 1.31
C ILE A 19 1.30 -9.53 1.47
N MET A 20 1.47 -10.11 2.67
CA MET A 20 2.51 -11.10 2.93
C MET A 20 2.29 -12.43 2.20
N LYS A 21 1.04 -12.79 1.90
CA LYS A 21 0.71 -13.99 1.09
C LYS A 21 1.10 -13.84 -0.38
N ASP A 22 1.06 -12.63 -0.90
CA ASP A 22 1.38 -12.36 -2.31
C ASP A 22 2.90 -12.41 -2.57
N LEU A 23 3.73 -12.08 -1.58
CA LEU A 23 5.19 -12.02 -1.69
C LEU A 23 5.85 -13.23 -2.37
N PRO A 24 5.61 -14.48 -1.93
CA PRO A 24 6.19 -15.66 -2.57
C PRO A 24 5.85 -15.78 -4.06
N GLU A 25 4.62 -15.45 -4.43
CA GLU A 25 4.16 -15.51 -5.82
C GLU A 25 4.89 -14.46 -6.67
N TYR A 26 5.02 -13.23 -6.16
CA TYR A 26 5.75 -12.19 -6.87
C TYR A 26 7.24 -12.51 -7.02
N PHE A 27 7.87 -13.10 -6.01
CA PHE A 27 9.27 -13.57 -6.12
C PHE A 27 9.47 -14.71 -7.12
N GLN A 28 8.43 -15.49 -7.44
CA GLN A 28 8.47 -16.56 -8.44
C GLN A 28 8.03 -16.09 -9.84
N SER A 29 7.57 -14.85 -9.97
CA SER A 29 7.06 -14.28 -11.22
C SER A 29 8.00 -13.22 -11.79
N ASP A 30 7.80 -12.87 -13.06
CA ASP A 30 8.47 -11.72 -13.69
C ASP A 30 7.81 -10.36 -13.36
N LYS A 31 6.84 -10.35 -12.44
CA LYS A 31 6.09 -9.15 -12.07
C LYS A 31 6.72 -8.46 -10.86
N LYS A 32 6.64 -7.12 -10.85
CA LYS A 32 7.03 -6.31 -9.69
C LYS A 32 5.82 -6.08 -8.78
N MET A 33 6.01 -6.29 -7.48
CA MET A 33 5.07 -5.89 -6.46
C MET A 33 5.39 -4.49 -5.96
N SER A 34 4.38 -3.66 -5.74
CA SER A 34 4.52 -2.34 -5.12
C SER A 34 3.44 -2.14 -4.07
N ALA A 35 3.82 -1.64 -2.90
CA ALA A 35 2.90 -1.21 -1.86
C ALA A 35 3.06 0.29 -1.66
N ILE A 36 1.98 1.06 -1.86
CA ILE A 36 1.96 2.50 -1.68
C ILE A 36 0.98 2.89 -0.58
N SER A 37 1.44 3.73 0.34
CA SER A 37 0.62 4.38 1.36
C SER A 37 -0.38 5.32 0.69
N VAL A 38 -1.67 5.00 0.79
CA VAL A 38 -2.73 5.95 0.46
C VAL A 38 -3.25 6.53 1.76
N ASN A 39 -2.91 7.79 1.99
CA ASN A 39 -3.33 8.58 3.15
C ASN A 39 -3.95 9.91 2.64
N PRO A 40 -4.59 10.72 3.52
CA PRO A 40 -5.23 11.96 3.09
C PRO A 40 -4.29 12.94 2.37
N GLN A 41 -3.02 13.06 2.80
CA GLN A 41 -2.05 13.93 2.16
C GLN A 41 -1.75 13.48 0.72
N ILE A 42 -1.50 12.18 0.52
CA ILE A 42 -1.19 11.59 -0.79
C ILE A 42 -2.40 11.71 -1.74
N ILE A 43 -3.62 11.58 -1.23
CA ILE A 43 -4.84 11.81 -2.03
C ILE A 43 -4.90 13.24 -2.54
N VAL A 44 -4.71 14.23 -1.66
CA VAL A 44 -4.73 15.66 -2.02
C VAL A 44 -3.61 15.99 -3.02
N GLU A 45 -2.43 15.43 -2.83
CA GLU A 45 -1.31 15.61 -3.76
C GLU A 45 -1.61 14.98 -5.13
N GLY A 46 -2.19 13.77 -5.14
CA GLY A 46 -2.60 13.07 -6.36
C GLY A 46 -3.68 13.81 -7.16
N GLN A 47 -4.53 14.62 -6.52
CA GLN A 47 -5.52 15.45 -7.24
C GLN A 47 -4.86 16.54 -8.06
N ASN A 48 -3.73 17.06 -7.59
CA ASN A 48 -3.00 18.16 -8.22
C ASN A 48 -1.81 17.68 -9.08
N ASN A 49 -1.42 16.41 -8.95
CA ASN A 49 -0.28 15.83 -9.66
C ASN A 49 -0.66 14.55 -10.42
N SER A 50 -0.69 14.64 -11.74
CA SER A 50 -1.06 13.52 -12.62
C SER A 50 -0.10 12.33 -12.56
N GLU A 51 1.17 12.54 -12.22
CA GLU A 51 2.15 11.45 -12.09
C GLU A 51 1.87 10.63 -10.83
N ILE A 52 1.62 11.30 -9.70
CA ILE A 52 1.23 10.66 -8.44
C ILE A 52 -0.08 9.90 -8.62
N SER A 53 -1.06 10.49 -9.31
CA SER A 53 -2.34 9.82 -9.60
C SER A 53 -2.15 8.55 -10.42
N LYS A 54 -1.33 8.61 -11.48
CA LYS A 54 -1.00 7.43 -12.29
C LYS A 54 -0.27 6.37 -11.47
N PHE A 55 0.65 6.79 -10.60
CA PHE A 55 1.41 5.88 -9.75
C PHE A 55 0.49 5.13 -8.78
N ILE A 56 -0.34 5.85 -8.00
CA ILE A 56 -1.32 5.25 -7.09
C ILE A 56 -2.21 4.24 -7.83
N LYS A 57 -2.78 4.63 -8.98
CA LYS A 57 -3.71 3.78 -9.73
C LYS A 57 -3.05 2.52 -10.31
N LYS A 58 -1.74 2.55 -10.58
CA LYS A 58 -0.97 1.41 -11.12
C LYS A 58 -0.31 0.55 -10.06
N SER A 59 -0.22 1.00 -8.80
CA SER A 59 0.39 0.23 -7.73
C SER A 59 -0.35 -1.09 -7.48
N THR A 60 0.40 -2.11 -7.08
CA THR A 60 -0.12 -3.45 -6.80
C THR A 60 -1.02 -3.43 -5.56
N HIS A 61 -0.53 -2.81 -4.48
CA HIS A 61 -1.24 -2.60 -3.23
C HIS A 61 -1.27 -1.11 -2.90
N ARG A 62 -2.46 -0.59 -2.64
CA ARG A 62 -2.77 0.78 -2.23
C ARG A 62 -3.24 0.71 -0.78
N ILE A 63 -2.27 0.64 0.12
CA ILE A 63 -2.51 0.31 1.52
C ILE A 63 -3.23 1.48 2.21
N PRO A 64 -4.29 1.23 2.98
CA PRO A 64 -5.01 2.27 3.70
C PRO A 64 -4.16 2.76 4.87
N ASP A 65 -3.45 3.88 4.70
CA ASP A 65 -2.54 4.41 5.72
C ASP A 65 -3.15 5.64 6.41
N GLY A 66 -3.09 5.64 7.74
CA GLY A 66 -3.70 6.65 8.59
C GLY A 66 -5.19 6.40 8.90
N ILE A 67 -5.61 6.85 10.09
CA ILE A 67 -6.96 6.61 10.61
C ILE A 67 -8.04 7.30 9.77
N GLY A 68 -7.72 8.41 9.10
CA GLY A 68 -8.66 9.16 8.27
C GLY A 68 -9.24 8.32 7.14
N ILE A 69 -8.46 7.42 6.54
CA ILE A 69 -8.90 6.53 5.46
C ILE A 69 -9.93 5.53 5.98
N VAL A 70 -9.65 4.91 7.13
CA VAL A 70 -10.56 3.96 7.79
C VAL A 70 -11.87 4.65 8.18
N LEU A 71 -11.79 5.87 8.72
CA LEU A 71 -12.97 6.66 9.08
C LEU A 71 -13.81 7.01 7.85
N VAL A 72 -13.20 7.46 6.76
CA VAL A 72 -13.92 7.78 5.52
C VAL A 72 -14.57 6.54 4.91
N SER A 73 -13.87 5.41 4.85
CA SER A 73 -14.47 4.14 4.42
C SER A 73 -15.70 3.79 5.25
N LYS A 74 -15.59 3.85 6.58
CA LYS A 74 -16.73 3.59 7.48
C LYS A 74 -17.90 4.55 7.25
N LEU A 75 -17.64 5.84 7.04
CA LEU A 75 -18.67 6.84 6.74
C LEU A 75 -19.39 6.56 5.41
N LEU A 76 -18.67 5.99 4.44
CA LEU A 76 -19.22 5.60 3.13
C LEU A 76 -19.82 4.18 3.13
N GLY A 77 -19.88 3.49 4.28
CA GLY A 77 -20.37 2.11 4.37
C GLY A 77 -19.42 1.06 3.80
N GLY A 78 -18.14 1.40 3.68
CA GLY A 78 -17.07 0.53 3.19
C GLY A 78 -16.64 -0.55 4.18
N GLN A 79 -15.66 -1.33 3.75
CA GLN A 79 -15.11 -2.53 4.37
C GLN A 79 -13.64 -2.38 4.81
N ILE A 80 -12.98 -1.23 4.61
CA ILE A 80 -11.64 -0.99 5.18
C ILE A 80 -11.77 -0.94 6.71
N LYS A 81 -11.27 -1.98 7.39
CA LYS A 81 -11.42 -2.15 8.84
C LYS A 81 -10.27 -1.59 9.66
N GLU A 82 -9.07 -1.59 9.07
CA GLU A 82 -7.85 -1.24 9.77
C GLU A 82 -6.89 -0.45 8.88
N ARG A 83 -6.00 0.30 9.52
CA ARG A 83 -4.89 0.97 8.84
C ARG A 83 -3.75 -0.01 8.63
N VAL A 84 -3.07 0.10 7.51
CA VAL A 84 -1.85 -0.63 7.17
C VAL A 84 -0.73 0.41 7.05
N ALA A 85 0.11 0.49 8.07
CA ALA A 85 1.22 1.43 8.15
C ALA A 85 2.38 0.97 7.26
N GLY A 86 2.90 1.87 6.43
CA GLY A 86 4.04 1.54 5.55
C GLY A 86 5.29 1.09 6.32
N ILE A 87 5.54 1.64 7.51
CA ILE A 87 6.70 1.27 8.34
C ILE A 87 6.60 -0.15 8.90
N GLU A 88 5.41 -0.55 9.37
CA GLU A 88 5.17 -1.91 9.89
C GLU A 88 5.25 -2.94 8.74
N LEU A 89 4.70 -2.58 7.57
CA LEU A 89 4.82 -3.42 6.37
C LEU A 89 6.28 -3.60 5.94
N MET A 90 7.09 -2.53 5.99
CA MET A 90 8.52 -2.59 5.70
C MET A 90 9.24 -3.57 6.63
N TYR A 91 8.97 -3.55 7.94
CA TYR A 91 9.58 -4.51 8.87
C TYR A 91 9.24 -5.96 8.52
N ARG A 92 7.98 -6.24 8.18
CA ARG A 92 7.55 -7.58 7.75
C ARG A 92 8.23 -8.01 6.45
N PHE A 93 8.44 -7.10 5.50
CA PHE A 93 9.20 -7.39 4.28
C PHE A 93 10.66 -7.73 4.58
N LEU A 94 11.30 -7.02 5.51
CA LEU A 94 12.67 -7.29 5.92
C LEU A 94 12.81 -8.63 6.66
N GLU A 95 11.86 -8.97 7.52
CA GLU A 95 11.80 -10.28 8.19
C GLU A 95 11.64 -11.42 7.17
N TYR A 96 10.76 -11.25 6.18
CA TYR A 96 10.63 -12.18 5.07
C TYR A 96 11.95 -12.32 4.30
N ALA A 97 12.61 -11.20 4.00
CA ALA A 97 13.86 -11.19 3.25
C ALA A 97 14.98 -11.92 4.02
N ASP A 98 15.12 -11.71 5.33
CA ASP A 98 16.12 -12.41 6.15
C ASP A 98 15.85 -13.92 6.20
N THR A 99 14.59 -14.31 6.43
CA THR A 99 14.16 -15.71 6.48
C THR A 99 14.43 -16.43 5.15
N ASN A 100 14.15 -15.77 4.03
CA ASN A 100 14.22 -16.35 2.69
C ASN A 100 15.50 -15.99 1.92
N LYS A 101 16.51 -15.42 2.61
CA LYS A 101 17.81 -15.02 2.05
C LYS A 101 17.67 -14.17 0.78
N LYS A 102 16.77 -13.20 0.81
CA LYS A 102 16.59 -12.18 -0.24
C LYS A 102 17.45 -10.97 0.06
N SER A 103 17.92 -10.30 -0.98
CA SER A 103 18.62 -9.02 -0.84
C SER A 103 17.63 -7.88 -0.64
N SER A 104 18.09 -6.84 0.05
CA SER A 104 17.35 -5.58 0.21
C SER A 104 18.24 -4.42 -0.19
N PHE A 105 17.66 -3.42 -0.84
CA PHE A 105 18.36 -2.21 -1.25
C PHE A 105 17.54 -0.99 -0.84
N PHE A 106 18.20 -0.03 -0.19
CA PHE A 106 17.58 1.18 0.31
C PHE A 106 18.07 2.37 -0.50
N ILE A 107 17.16 3.01 -1.24
CA ILE A 107 17.44 4.23 -1.99
C ILE A 107 16.77 5.39 -1.29
N ARG A 108 17.56 6.45 -1.08
CA ARG A 108 17.23 7.73 -0.43
C ARG A 108 17.35 7.69 1.11
N SER A 109 18.08 8.68 1.60
CA SER A 109 17.82 9.40 2.84
C SER A 109 18.31 10.82 2.62
N LYS A 110 17.43 11.81 2.81
CA LYS A 110 17.83 13.17 3.12
C LYS A 110 16.73 13.73 4.02
N VAL A 111 17.10 14.04 5.26
CA VAL A 111 16.27 14.76 6.23
C VAL A 111 16.08 16.18 5.74
#